data_AF-A0A845ZWD9-F1
#
_entry.id   AF-A0A845ZWD9-F1
#
_cell.length_a   1.000
_cell.length_b   1.000
_cell.length_c   1.000
_cell.angle_alpha   90.00
_cell.angle_beta   90.00
_cell.angle_gamma   90.00
#
_symmetry.space_group_name_H-M   'P 1'
#
loop_
_entity.id
_entity.type
_entity.pdbx_description
1 polymer ?
#
loop_
_entity_poly.entity_id
_entity_poly.type
_entity_poly.pdbx_seq_one_letter_code
_entity_poly.pdbx_strand_id
1 'polypeptide(L)'
;MGLLDRMFRIIRASLNSLISQAEDPEKILEQAVDDMQQDLIQMRQAVAQAIATQKRTERQASQAQAAAEQWYRRAQLALSAGDDQLARDALTRRKSHQQTVTTMKAQLSQQAELVSKLKEDLRTLEPKISEAKTKKNLYIARAQSAKASMKI
;
A
#
# COMPACT_ATOMS: atom_id res chain seq x y z
N MET A 1 3.89 -8.90 -12.77
CA MET A 1 2.49 -8.99 -13.24
C MET A 1 1.57 -8.53 -12.11
N GLY A 2 1.66 -7.24 -11.75
CA GLY A 2 0.90 -6.68 -10.63
C GLY A 2 -0.55 -6.35 -11.01
N LEU A 3 -1.40 -6.08 -10.02
CA LEU A 3 -2.75 -5.52 -10.21
C LEU A 3 -2.75 -4.30 -11.15
N LEU A 4 -1.72 -3.45 -11.01
CA LEU A 4 -1.48 -2.30 -11.89
C LEU A 4 -1.26 -2.70 -13.36
N ASP A 5 -0.53 -3.79 -13.65
CA ASP A 5 -0.34 -4.27 -15.02
C ASP A 5 -1.64 -4.76 -15.64
N ARG A 6 -2.54 -5.37 -14.85
CA ARG A 6 -3.87 -5.77 -15.32
C ARG A 6 -4.73 -4.56 -15.63
N MET A 7 -4.77 -3.58 -14.74
CA MET A 7 -5.45 -2.29 -14.93
C MET A 7 -4.97 -1.57 -16.20
N PHE A 8 -3.65 -1.42 -16.39
CA PHE A 8 -3.10 -0.78 -17.59
C PHE A 8 -3.36 -1.57 -18.87
N ARG A 9 -3.41 -2.90 -18.79
CA ARG A 9 -3.73 -3.77 -19.92
C ARG A 9 -5.19 -3.62 -20.35
N ILE A 10 -6.12 -3.50 -19.40
CA ILE A 10 -7.54 -3.25 -19.68
C ILE A 10 -7.71 -1.87 -20.33
N ILE A 11 -7.04 -0.83 -19.82
CA ILE A 11 -7.07 0.52 -20.43
C ILE A 11 -6.52 0.50 -21.87
N ARG A 12 -5.38 -0.17 -22.11
CA ARG A 12 -4.77 -0.27 -23.45
C ARG A 12 -5.58 -1.15 -24.40
N ALA A 13 -6.10 -2.27 -23.94
CA ALA A 13 -6.89 -3.19 -24.75
C ALA A 13 -8.27 -2.59 -25.11
N SER A 14 -8.90 -1.88 -24.16
CA SER A 14 -10.25 -1.34 -24.36
C SER A 14 -10.32 -0.18 -25.36
N LEU A 15 -9.25 0.62 -25.48
CA LEU A 15 -9.25 1.75 -26.41
C LEU A 15 -9.08 1.36 -27.88
N ASN A 16 -8.43 0.22 -28.17
CA ASN A 16 -8.07 -0.13 -29.56
C ASN A 16 -8.77 -1.37 -30.13
N SER A 17 -9.23 -2.35 -29.32
CA SER A 17 -9.70 -3.64 -29.86
C SER A 17 -11.17 -3.99 -29.62
N LEU A 18 -11.89 -3.30 -28.73
CA LEU A 18 -13.27 -3.67 -28.37
C LEU A 18 -14.34 -3.16 -29.34
N ILE A 19 -14.00 -2.21 -30.21
CA ILE A 19 -14.94 -1.63 -31.18
C ILE A 19 -15.19 -2.55 -32.39
N SER A 20 -14.30 -3.50 -32.70
CA SER A 20 -14.42 -4.28 -33.95
C SER A 20 -15.06 -5.66 -33.81
N GLN A 21 -15.22 -6.23 -32.60
CA GLN A 21 -15.64 -7.64 -32.42
C GLN A 21 -16.58 -7.96 -31.25
N ALA A 22 -17.00 -7.00 -30.43
CA ALA A 22 -17.88 -7.26 -29.29
C ALA A 22 -19.37 -7.11 -29.65
N GLU A 23 -20.20 -8.10 -29.29
CA GLU A 23 -21.67 -8.05 -29.46
C GLU A 23 -22.33 -6.91 -28.66
N ASP A 24 -21.76 -6.51 -27.53
CA ASP A 24 -22.28 -5.39 -26.71
C ASP A 24 -21.15 -4.58 -26.04
N PRO A 25 -20.57 -3.58 -26.74
CA PRO A 25 -19.43 -2.81 -26.24
C PRO A 25 -19.78 -1.95 -25.02
N GLU A 26 -21.05 -1.60 -24.83
CA GLU A 26 -21.51 -0.83 -23.67
C GLU A 26 -21.29 -1.64 -22.38
N LYS A 27 -21.72 -2.91 -22.38
CA LYS A 27 -21.60 -3.83 -21.24
C LYS A 27 -20.14 -4.12 -20.86
N ILE A 28 -19.25 -4.26 -21.83
CA ILE A 28 -17.83 -4.51 -21.56
C ILE A 28 -17.18 -3.29 -20.91
N LEU A 29 -17.49 -2.08 -21.38
CA LEU A 29 -16.97 -0.85 -20.78
C LEU A 29 -17.52 -0.63 -19.36
N GLU A 30 -18.76 -1.03 -19.09
CA GLU A 30 -19.32 -1.05 -17.73
C GLU A 30 -18.57 -2.00 -16.81
N GLN A 31 -18.42 -3.26 -17.22
CA GLN A 31 -17.69 -4.28 -16.45
C GLN A 31 -16.24 -3.84 -16.18
N ALA A 32 -15.55 -3.30 -17.19
CA ALA A 32 -14.19 -2.82 -17.01
C ALA A 32 -14.09 -1.71 -15.96
N VAL A 33 -15.02 -0.74 -15.95
CA VAL A 33 -15.02 0.34 -14.95
C VAL A 33 -15.38 -0.19 -13.56
N ASP A 34 -16.24 -1.19 -13.45
CA ASP A 34 -16.61 -1.80 -12.17
C ASP A 34 -15.45 -2.62 -11.58
N ASP A 35 -14.76 -3.42 -12.41
CA ASP A 35 -13.54 -4.14 -12.03
C ASP A 35 -12.46 -3.16 -11.53
N MET A 36 -12.27 -2.05 -12.25
CA MET A 36 -11.34 -0.99 -11.86
C MET A 36 -11.69 -0.37 -10.48
N GLN A 37 -12.97 -0.22 -10.16
CA GLN A 37 -13.42 0.27 -8.86
C GLN A 37 -13.18 -0.76 -7.75
N GLN A 38 -13.43 -2.05 -8.02
CA GLN A 38 -13.14 -3.12 -7.07
C GLN A 38 -11.64 -3.22 -6.77
N ASP A 39 -10.80 -3.15 -7.80
CA ASP A 39 -9.34 -3.13 -7.66
C ASP A 39 -8.88 -1.93 -6.83
N LEU A 40 -9.48 -0.75 -7.01
CA LEU A 40 -9.21 0.43 -6.18
C LEU A 40 -9.52 0.18 -4.70
N ILE A 41 -10.64 -0.46 -4.40
CA ILE A 41 -11.02 -0.80 -3.02
C ILE A 41 -10.00 -1.77 -2.42
N GLN A 42 -9.63 -2.82 -3.16
CA GLN A 42 -8.61 -3.78 -2.70
C GLN A 42 -7.27 -3.11 -2.46
N MET A 43 -6.87 -2.18 -3.33
CA MET A 43 -5.60 -1.47 -3.17
C MET A 43 -5.61 -0.54 -1.96
N ARG A 44 -6.73 0.16 -1.70
CA ARG A 44 -6.93 0.95 -0.47
C ARG A 44 -6.81 0.07 0.78
N GLN A 45 -7.40 -1.12 0.77
CA GLN A 45 -7.28 -2.09 1.86
C GLN A 45 -5.84 -2.56 2.05
N ALA A 46 -5.13 -2.88 0.96
CA ALA A 46 -3.72 -3.27 1.01
C ALA A 46 -2.82 -2.15 1.59
N VAL A 47 -3.04 -0.90 1.17
CA VAL A 47 -2.36 0.28 1.74
C VAL A 47 -2.63 0.39 3.24
N ALA A 48 -3.90 0.26 3.66
CA ALA A 48 -4.26 0.31 5.07
C ALA A 48 -3.58 -0.79 5.89
N GLN A 49 -3.54 -2.01 5.38
CA GLN A 49 -2.87 -3.15 6.02
C GLN A 49 -1.35 -2.95 6.12
N ALA A 50 -0.73 -2.40 5.07
CA ALA A 50 0.70 -2.07 5.06
C ALA A 50 1.02 -1.00 6.12
N ILE A 51 0.22 0.06 6.21
CA ILE A 51 0.35 1.10 7.24
C ILE A 51 0.16 0.52 8.65
N ALA A 52 -0.84 -0.35 8.84
CA ALA A 52 -1.08 -1.00 10.13
C ALA A 52 0.12 -1.85 10.56
N THR A 53 0.70 -2.60 9.61
CA THR A 53 1.90 -3.42 9.83
C THR A 53 3.09 -2.54 10.17
N GLN A 54 3.30 -1.44 9.45
CA GLN A 54 4.35 -0.46 9.74
C GLN A 54 4.22 0.10 11.17
N LYS A 55 3.03 0.57 11.55
CA LYS A 55 2.76 1.09 12.91
C LYS A 55 2.96 0.03 13.99
N ARG A 56 2.69 -1.25 13.70
CA ARG A 56 2.95 -2.34 14.64
C ARG A 56 4.45 -2.52 14.86
N THR A 57 5.24 -2.57 13.78
CA THR A 57 6.70 -2.66 13.85
C THR A 57 7.29 -1.47 14.60
N GLU A 58 6.75 -0.26 14.38
CA GLU A 58 7.17 0.97 15.06
C GLU A 58 6.96 0.90 16.58
N ARG A 59 5.78 0.42 17.00
CA ARG A 59 5.51 0.19 18.44
C ARG A 59 6.45 -0.84 19.04
N GLN A 60 6.73 -1.93 18.33
CA GLN A 60 7.66 -2.95 18.80
C GLN A 60 9.09 -2.39 18.94
N ALA A 61 9.54 -1.59 17.98
CA ALA A 61 10.84 -0.92 18.04
C ALA A 61 10.91 0.05 19.24
N SER A 62 9.86 0.83 19.47
CA SER A 62 9.75 1.74 20.62
C SER A 62 9.78 0.99 21.95
N GLN A 63 9.07 -0.15 22.07
CA GLN A 63 9.10 -0.99 23.27
C GLN A 63 10.49 -1.58 23.53
N ALA A 64 11.17 -2.08 22.49
CA ALA A 64 12.53 -2.60 22.60
C ALA A 64 13.53 -1.49 23.01
N GLN A 65 13.35 -0.28 22.49
CA GLN A 65 14.15 0.88 22.86
C GLN A 65 13.94 1.26 24.33
N ALA A 66 12.69 1.32 24.80
CA ALA A 66 12.38 1.60 26.20
C ALA A 66 12.98 0.54 27.14
N ALA A 67 12.94 -0.75 26.75
CA ALA A 67 13.58 -1.82 27.50
C ALA A 67 15.10 -1.67 27.55
N ALA A 68 15.74 -1.32 26.43
CA ALA A 68 17.18 -1.04 26.39
C ALA A 68 17.57 0.11 27.34
N GLU A 69 16.78 1.18 27.37
CA GLU A 69 17.02 2.32 28.28
C GLU A 69 16.79 1.94 29.75
N GLN A 70 15.80 1.10 30.04
CA GLN A 70 15.59 0.59 31.39
C GLN A 70 16.78 -0.24 31.88
N TRP A 71 17.31 -1.13 31.04
CA TRP A 71 18.53 -1.88 31.34
C TRP A 71 19.74 -0.98 31.50
N TYR A 72 19.83 0.11 30.73
CA TYR A 72 20.90 1.08 30.90
C TYR A 72 20.84 1.78 32.27
N ARG A 73 19.65 2.23 32.69
CA ARG A 73 19.45 2.82 34.02
C ARG A 73 19.80 1.82 35.14
N ARG A 74 19.44 0.55 34.98
CA ARG A 74 19.81 -0.53 35.92
C ARG A 74 21.33 -0.72 36.01
N ALA A 75 22.02 -0.69 34.87
CA ALA A 75 23.47 -0.78 34.84
C ALA A 75 24.15 0.40 35.57
N GLN A 76 23.63 1.61 35.38
CA GLN A 76 24.11 2.81 36.09
C GLN A 76 23.91 2.70 37.61
N LEU A 77 22.74 2.20 38.03
CA LEU A 77 22.44 1.97 39.45
C LEU A 77 23.40 0.93 40.06
N ALA A 78 23.59 -0.21 39.39
CA ALA A 78 24.49 -1.26 39.84
C ALA A 78 25.94 -0.75 39.98
N LEU A 79 26.41 0.03 38.99
CA LEU A 79 27.73 0.65 39.03
C LEU A 79 27.86 1.64 40.20
N SER A 80 26.83 2.44 40.46
CA SER A 80 26.82 3.36 41.62
C SER A 80 26.82 2.64 42.97
N ALA A 81 26.33 1.40 43.00
CA ALA A 81 26.37 0.53 44.17
C ALA A 81 27.67 -0.30 44.28
N GLY A 82 28.60 -0.15 43.34
CA GLY A 82 29.86 -0.91 43.30
C GLY A 82 29.72 -2.36 42.79
N ASP A 83 28.56 -2.74 42.25
CA ASP A 83 28.33 -4.07 41.69
C ASP A 83 28.61 -4.10 40.18
N ASP A 84 29.89 -4.23 39.86
CA ASP A 84 30.39 -4.28 38.48
C ASP A 84 29.83 -5.48 37.69
N GLN A 85 29.56 -6.61 38.36
CA GLN A 85 29.07 -7.81 37.71
C GLN A 85 27.62 -7.63 37.27
N LEU A 86 26.76 -7.11 38.16
CA LEU A 86 25.38 -6.78 37.83
C LEU A 86 25.28 -5.69 36.75
N ALA A 87 26.20 -4.72 36.77
CA ALA A 87 26.28 -3.69 35.73
C ALA A 87 26.59 -4.29 34.36
N ARG A 88 27.55 -5.22 34.27
CA ARG A 88 27.90 -5.92 33.01
C ARG A 88 26.74 -6.77 32.50
N ASP A 89 26.03 -7.47 33.37
CA ASP A 89 24.87 -8.28 32.99
C ASP A 89 23.73 -7.41 32.44
N ALA A 90 23.45 -6.28 33.10
CA ALA A 90 22.46 -5.31 32.64
C ALA A 90 22.84 -4.71 31.26
N LEU A 91 24.11 -4.38 31.04
CA LEU A 91 24.60 -3.90 29.74
C LEU A 91 24.50 -4.97 28.65
N THR A 92 24.68 -6.25 28.98
CA THR A 92 24.53 -7.36 28.04
C THR A 92 23.08 -7.48 27.57
N ARG A 93 22.12 -7.37 28.50
CA ARG A 93 20.68 -7.35 28.17
C ARG A 93 20.30 -6.12 27.35
N ARG A 94 20.83 -4.93 27.71
CA ARG A 94 20.67 -3.70 26.91
C ARG A 94 21.13 -3.93 25.46
N LYS A 95 22.31 -4.51 25.27
CA LYS A 95 22.88 -4.76 23.93
C LYS A 95 21.96 -5.63 23.08
N SER A 96 21.38 -6.68 23.66
CA SER A 96 20.40 -7.53 22.97
C SER A 96 19.18 -6.72 22.50
N HIS A 97 18.59 -5.91 23.37
CA HIS A 97 17.47 -5.05 22.98
C HIS A 97 17.85 -3.99 21.92
N GLN A 98 19.06 -3.43 22.00
CA GLN A 98 19.56 -2.50 20.98
C GLN A 98 19.72 -3.17 19.61
N GLN A 99 20.16 -4.43 19.56
CA GLN A 99 20.20 -5.20 18.31
C GLN A 99 18.79 -5.37 17.75
N THR A 100 17.80 -5.72 18.58
CA THR A 100 16.38 -5.80 18.16
C THR A 100 15.88 -4.48 17.58
N VAL A 101 16.18 -3.34 18.23
CA VAL A 101 15.83 -2.01 17.72
C VAL A 101 16.44 -1.76 16.35
N THR A 102 17.72 -2.08 16.15
CA THR A 102 18.41 -1.92 14.86
C THR A 102 17.73 -2.73 13.76
N THR A 103 17.42 -4.00 14.03
CA THR A 103 16.71 -4.87 13.08
C THR A 103 15.33 -4.32 12.74
N MET A 104 14.55 -3.89 13.74
CA MET A 104 13.21 -3.33 13.52
C MET A 104 13.26 -1.99 12.77
N LYS A 105 14.27 -1.16 13.00
CA LYS A 105 14.48 0.09 12.24
C LYS A 105 14.80 -0.17 10.77
N ALA A 106 15.63 -1.16 10.47
CA ALA A 106 15.89 -1.58 9.09
C ALA A 106 14.60 -2.06 8.40
N GLN A 107 13.80 -2.87 9.11
CA GLN A 107 12.50 -3.34 8.62
C GLN A 107 11.52 -2.18 8.39
N LEU A 108 11.50 -1.19 9.29
CA LEU A 108 10.67 0.02 9.15
C LEU A 108 11.03 0.84 7.91
N SER A 109 12.32 0.94 7.57
CA SER A 109 12.76 1.63 6.35
C SER A 109 12.16 0.98 5.11
N GLN A 110 12.25 -0.35 5.01
CA GLN A 110 11.69 -1.11 3.89
C GLN A 110 10.16 -0.99 3.82
N GLN A 111 9.49 -1.05 4.97
CA GLN A 111 8.04 -0.87 5.06
C GLN A 111 7.61 0.55 4.68
N ALA A 112 8.39 1.58 5.04
CA ALA A 112 8.12 2.96 4.69
C ALA A 112 8.19 3.17 3.16
N GLU A 113 9.20 2.62 2.50
CA GLU A 113 9.30 2.66 1.03
C GLU A 113 8.11 1.98 0.36
N LEU A 114 7.71 0.80 0.84
CA LEU A 114 6.55 0.07 0.32
C LEU A 114 5.26 0.87 0.49
N VAL A 115 5.01 1.40 1.69
CA VAL A 115 3.83 2.23 1.97
C VAL A 115 3.82 3.49 1.12
N SER A 116 4.98 4.12 0.89
CA SER A 116 5.11 5.30 0.03
C SER A 116 4.72 4.97 -1.41
N LYS A 117 5.26 3.88 -1.97
CA LYS A 117 4.95 3.43 -3.33
C LYS A 117 3.46 3.13 -3.49
N LEU A 118 2.88 2.37 -2.57
CA LEU A 118 1.45 2.02 -2.63
C LEU A 118 0.53 3.26 -2.54
N LYS A 119 0.93 4.29 -1.76
CA LYS A 119 0.20 5.56 -1.70
C LYS A 119 0.31 6.35 -3.00
N GLU A 120 1.48 6.37 -3.63
CA GLU A 120 1.70 7.03 -4.92
C GLU A 120 0.91 6.35 -6.04
N ASP A 121 0.92 5.03 -6.08
CA ASP A 121 0.11 4.22 -6.99
C ASP A 121 -1.37 4.54 -6.81
N LEU A 122 -1.84 4.66 -5.56
CA LEU A 122 -3.24 4.95 -5.26
C LEU A 122 -3.64 6.33 -5.77
N ARG A 123 -2.80 7.33 -5.51
CA ARG A 123 -2.98 8.71 -5.98
C ARG A 123 -3.02 8.78 -7.52
N THR A 124 -2.31 7.89 -8.20
CA THR A 124 -2.27 7.82 -9.66
C THR A 124 -3.47 7.07 -10.25
N LEU A 125 -3.96 6.04 -9.57
CA LEU A 125 -5.09 5.22 -10.03
C LEU A 125 -6.43 5.95 -9.93
N GLU A 126 -6.69 6.64 -8.83
CA GLU A 126 -7.96 7.35 -8.60
C GLU A 126 -8.39 8.26 -9.76
N PRO A 127 -7.54 9.19 -10.26
CA PRO A 127 -7.93 10.04 -11.38
C PRO A 127 -8.10 9.25 -12.69
N LYS A 128 -7.31 8.20 -12.92
CA LYS A 128 -7.44 7.36 -14.13
C LYS A 128 -8.75 6.58 -14.17
N ILE A 129 -9.21 6.09 -13.02
CA ILE A 129 -10.52 5.42 -12.91
C ILE A 129 -11.64 6.42 -13.15
N SER A 130 -11.52 7.64 -12.59
CA SER A 130 -12.47 8.72 -12.86
C SER A 130 -12.52 9.08 -14.34
N GLU A 131 -11.37 9.17 -15.01
CA GLU A 131 -11.28 9.43 -16.45
C GLU A 131 -11.90 8.30 -17.27
N ALA A 132 -11.64 7.04 -16.92
CA ALA A 132 -12.23 5.87 -17.57
C ALA A 132 -13.76 5.89 -17.45
N LYS A 133 -14.31 6.27 -16.29
CA LYS A 133 -15.76 6.43 -16.07
C LYS A 133 -16.35 7.52 -16.97
N THR A 134 -15.69 8.67 -17.09
CA THR A 134 -16.13 9.76 -17.98
C THR A 134 -16.10 9.32 -19.45
N LYS A 135 -15.01 8.66 -19.87
CA LYS A 135 -14.88 8.13 -21.24
C LYS A 135 -15.96 7.11 -21.55
N LYS A 136 -16.23 6.16 -20.64
CA LYS A 136 -17.34 5.20 -20.77
C LYS A 136 -18.65 5.91 -21.09
N ASN A 137 -19.05 6.88 -20.26
CA ASN A 137 -20.31 7.59 -20.41
C ASN A 137 -20.41 8.31 -21.77
N LEU A 138 -19.30 8.91 -22.22
CA LEU A 138 -19.22 9.55 -23.54
C LEU A 138 -19.40 8.53 -24.68
N TYR A 139 -18.76 7.37 -24.60
CA TYR A 139 -18.89 6.32 -25.61
C TYR A 139 -20.32 5.76 -25.68
N ILE A 140 -20.95 5.50 -24.53
CA ILE A 140 -22.34 5.04 -24.47
C ILE A 140 -23.27 6.10 -25.11
N ALA A 141 -23.13 7.38 -24.75
CA ALA A 141 -23.95 8.45 -25.32
C ALA A 141 -23.79 8.58 -26.84
N ARG A 142 -22.55 8.46 -27.35
CA ARG A 142 -22.28 8.46 -28.80
C ARG A 142 -22.90 7.26 -29.51
N ALA A 143 -22.78 6.06 -28.91
CA ALA A 143 -23.36 4.84 -29.47
C ALA A 143 -24.89 4.93 -29.54
N GLN A 144 -25.54 5.42 -28.48
CA GLN A 144 -26.99 5.67 -28.46
C GLN A 144 -27.42 6.71 -29.50
N SER A 145 -26.69 7.81 -29.64
CA SER A 145 -26.99 8.84 -30.65
C SER A 145 -26.87 8.29 -32.07
N ALA A 146 -25.82 7.51 -32.36
CA ALA A 146 -25.65 6.86 -33.67
C ALA A 146 -26.76 5.86 -33.98
N LYS A 147 -27.17 5.03 -33.00
CA LYS A 147 -28.30 4.10 -33.13
C LYS A 147 -29.62 4.85 -33.40
N ALA A 148 -29.83 6.01 -32.77
CA ALA A 148 -31.03 6.83 -32.98
C ALA A 148 -31.06 7.45 -34.39
N SER A 149 -29.94 7.98 -34.88
CA SER A 149 -29.84 8.55 -36.23
C SER A 149 -30.02 7.52 -37.36
N MET A 150 -29.67 6.25 -37.14
CA MET A 150 -29.89 5.17 -38.13
C MET A 150 -31.35 4.66 -38.18
N LYS A 151 -32.17 5.00 -37.19
CA LYS A 151 -33.60 4.61 -37.13
C LYS A 151 -34.53 5.62 -37.80
N ILE A 152 -33.99 6.73 -38.31
CA ILE A 152 -34.66 7.75 -39.12
C ILE A 152 -34.31 7.49 -40.58
#